data_AF-A0A417CFK3-F1
#
_entry.id   AF-A0A417CFK3-F1
#
_cell.length_a   1.000
_cell.length_b   1.000
_cell.length_c   1.000
_cell.angle_alpha   90.00
_cell.angle_beta   90.00
_cell.angle_gamma   90.00
#
_symmetry.space_group_name_H-M   'P 1'
#
loop_
_entity.id
_entity.type
_entity.pdbx_description
1 polymer ?
#
loop_
_entity_poly.entity_id
_entity_poly.type
_entity_poly.pdbx_seq_one_letter_code
_entity_poly.pdbx_strand_id
1 'polypeptide(L)'
;MKDNERYFRDIKKTFPLNGKREMIYLNHLKEQINEYDNYTYNELVSEFGNPVDIIVSYYKTVDPDYLLQQINIQHYIKIGSFVLVILMIILVLYQIYLLLKVTPL
;
A
#
# COMPACT_ATOMS: atom_id res chain seq x y z
N MET A 1 21.98 -5.35 4.45
CA MET A 1 20.68 -4.72 4.77
C MET A 1 20.58 -4.73 6.28
N LYS A 2 20.36 -3.58 6.93
CA LYS A 2 20.31 -3.52 8.40
C LYS A 2 19.06 -4.25 8.92
N ASP A 3 19.14 -4.86 10.11
CA ASP A 3 18.04 -5.65 10.67
C ASP A 3 16.81 -4.79 10.99
N ASN A 4 17.01 -3.54 11.40
CA ASN A 4 15.94 -2.56 11.62
C ASN A 4 15.14 -2.25 10.34
N GLU A 5 15.81 -2.08 9.20
CA GLU A 5 15.16 -1.88 7.90
C GLU A 5 14.39 -3.13 7.45
N ARG A 6 14.91 -4.32 7.76
CA ARG A 6 14.25 -5.59 7.47
C ARG A 6 12.98 -5.73 8.28
N TYR A 7 13.07 -5.50 9.58
CA TYR A 7 11.95 -5.53 10.50
C TYR A 7 10.83 -4.54 10.09
N PHE A 8 11.18 -3.28 9.83
CA PHE A 8 10.19 -2.29 9.36
C PHE A 8 9.54 -2.68 8.02
N ARG A 9 10.32 -3.26 7.09
CA ARG A 9 9.79 -3.73 5.81
C ARG A 9 8.77 -4.85 6.00
N ASP A 10 9.01 -5.76 6.93
CA ASP A 10 8.11 -6.89 7.21
C ASP A 10 6.81 -6.40 7.89
N ILE A 11 6.90 -5.42 8.79
CA ILE A 11 5.73 -4.71 9.31
C ILE A 11 4.94 -4.09 8.17
N LYS A 12 5.55 -3.21 7.37
CA LYS A 12 4.86 -2.48 6.29
C LYS A 12 4.17 -3.41 5.29
N LYS A 13 4.78 -4.54 4.93
CA LYS A 13 4.19 -5.52 3.99
C LYS A 13 2.94 -6.19 4.54
N THR A 14 2.83 -6.30 5.85
CA THR A 14 1.73 -7.02 6.51
C THR A 14 0.49 -6.12 6.62
N PHE A 15 0.62 -4.80 6.44
CA PHE A 15 -0.52 -3.88 6.42
C PHE A 15 -1.41 -4.12 5.18
N PRO A 16 -2.71 -4.44 5.37
CA PRO A 16 -3.67 -4.61 4.27
C PRO A 16 -4.13 -3.27 3.66
N LEU A 17 -4.02 -2.17 4.40
CA LEU A 17 -4.46 -0.84 4.00
C LEU A 17 -3.29 0.13 3.90
N ASN A 18 -3.27 0.94 2.84
CA ASN A 18 -2.27 2.00 2.62
C ASN A 18 -2.91 3.39 2.74
N GLY A 19 -3.70 3.60 3.78
CA GLY A 19 -4.34 4.89 4.04
C GLY A 19 -3.39 5.92 4.67
N LYS A 20 -3.89 7.15 4.82
CA LYS A 20 -3.10 8.24 5.43
C LYS A 20 -2.78 7.95 6.89
N ARG A 21 -3.72 7.35 7.63
CA ARG A 21 -3.53 7.06 9.06
C ARG A 21 -2.47 5.98 9.27
N GLU A 22 -2.49 4.94 8.43
CA GLU A 22 -1.49 3.87 8.42
C GLU A 22 -0.12 4.42 8.06
N MET A 23 -0.05 5.32 7.07
CA MET A 23 1.22 5.94 6.68
C MET A 23 1.82 6.79 7.80
N ILE A 24 1.00 7.56 8.52
CA ILE A 24 1.45 8.35 9.68
C ILE A 24 1.96 7.41 10.78
N TYR A 25 1.17 6.38 11.14
CA TYR A 25 1.57 5.40 12.13
C TYR A 25 2.89 4.71 11.78
N LEU A 26 3.01 4.22 10.54
CA LEU A 26 4.22 3.57 10.05
C LEU A 26 5.43 4.52 10.05
N ASN A 27 5.25 5.80 9.73
CA ASN A 27 6.36 6.76 9.77
C ASN A 27 6.87 6.98 11.21
N HIS A 28 5.96 7.17 12.17
CA HIS A 28 6.32 7.27 13.58
C HIS A 28 7.02 5.99 14.08
N LEU A 29 6.48 4.82 13.74
CA LEU A 29 7.08 3.54 14.12
C LEU A 29 8.46 3.36 13.48
N LYS A 30 8.66 3.82 12.24
CA LYS A 30 9.96 3.78 11.57
C LYS A 30 11.00 4.63 12.28
N GLU A 31 10.61 5.83 12.72
CA GLU A 31 11.50 6.71 13.48
C GLU A 31 11.95 6.04 14.77
N GLN A 32 11.01 5.45 15.53
CA GLN A 32 11.33 4.70 16.75
C GLN A 32 12.25 3.51 16.48
N ILE A 33 11.96 2.68 15.47
CA ILE A 33 12.80 1.51 15.11
C ILE A 33 14.21 1.94 14.68
N ASN A 34 14.36 3.09 14.04
CA ASN A 34 15.66 3.58 13.59
C ASN A 34 16.58 3.99 14.75
N GLU A 35 16.06 4.30 15.93
CA GLU A 35 16.87 4.56 17.13
C GLU A 35 17.60 3.29 17.62
N TYR A 36 17.10 2.10 17.23
CA TYR A 36 17.65 0.78 17.59
C TYR A 36 18.44 0.17 16.44
N ASP A 37 19.32 0.94 15.79
CA ASP A 37 20.04 0.49 14.59
C ASP A 37 21.11 -0.58 14.83
N ASN A 38 21.47 -0.80 16.11
CA ASN A 38 22.40 -1.84 16.55
C ASN A 38 21.70 -3.14 16.99
N TYR A 39 20.37 -3.16 17.03
CA TYR A 39 19.60 -4.32 17.48
C TYR A 39 19.44 -5.32 16.34
N THR A 40 19.52 -6.60 16.69
CA THR A 40 19.17 -7.71 15.80
C THR A 40 17.65 -7.80 15.62
N TYR A 41 17.23 -8.49 14.57
CA TYR A 41 15.79 -8.69 14.30
C TYR A 41 15.02 -9.26 15.50
N ASN A 42 15.61 -10.22 16.22
CA ASN A 42 14.94 -10.87 17.36
C ASN A 42 14.82 -9.92 18.57
N GLU A 43 15.81 -9.05 18.78
CA GLU A 43 15.74 -8.02 19.84
C GLU A 43 14.67 -6.99 19.51
N LEU A 44 14.55 -6.58 18.23
CA LEU A 44 13.45 -5.71 17.78
C LEU A 44 12.07 -6.37 17.97
N VAL A 45 11.94 -7.67 17.68
CA VAL A 45 10.70 -8.42 17.94
C VAL A 45 10.40 -8.49 19.43
N SER A 46 11.42 -8.59 20.30
CA SER A 46 11.24 -8.60 21.75
C SER A 46 10.79 -7.24 22.29
N GLU A 47 11.31 -6.14 21.74
CA GLU A 47 11.01 -4.78 22.18
C GLU A 47 9.67 -4.26 21.64
N PHE A 48 9.45 -4.39 20.32
CA PHE A 48 8.30 -3.83 19.62
C PHE A 48 7.17 -4.83 19.38
N GLY A 49 7.46 -6.13 19.47
CA GLY A 49 6.53 -7.22 19.20
C GLY A 49 6.67 -7.82 17.79
N ASN A 50 5.88 -8.86 17.51
CA ASN A 50 5.83 -9.44 16.18
C ASN A 50 5.14 -8.45 15.20
N PRO A 51 5.59 -8.34 13.94
CA PRO A 51 4.91 -7.54 12.93
C PRO A 51 3.39 -7.73 12.84
N VAL A 52 2.89 -8.95 13.03
CA VAL A 52 1.45 -9.24 13.02
C VAL A 52 0.75 -8.64 14.24
N ASP A 53 1.34 -8.75 15.43
CA ASP A 53 0.77 -8.24 16.68
C ASP A 53 0.69 -6.71 16.67
N ILE A 54 1.69 -6.05 16.09
CA ILE A 54 1.71 -4.60 15.87
C ILE A 54 0.51 -4.16 15.05
N ILE A 55 0.22 -4.87 13.96
CA ILE A 55 -0.91 -4.53 13.08
C ILE A 55 -2.25 -4.78 13.77
N VAL A 56 -2.37 -5.91 14.47
CA VAL A 56 -3.58 -6.25 15.23
C VAL A 56 -3.84 -5.22 16.31
N SER A 57 -2.81 -4.79 17.04
CA SER A 57 -2.95 -3.76 18.07
C SER A 57 -3.34 -2.40 17.47
N TYR A 58 -2.74 -2.00 16.34
CA TYR A 58 -3.14 -0.80 15.61
C TYR A 58 -4.62 -0.86 15.22
N TYR A 59 -5.07 -1.90 14.51
CA TYR A 59 -6.45 -1.96 14.03
C TYR A 59 -7.50 -2.13 15.13
N LYS A 60 -7.13 -2.67 16.31
CA LYS A 60 -8.01 -2.66 17.49
C LYS A 60 -8.32 -1.26 18.00
N THR A 61 -7.43 -0.29 17.77
CA THR A 61 -7.62 1.11 18.17
C THR A 61 -8.28 1.97 17.09
N VAL A 62 -8.38 1.45 15.86
CA VAL A 62 -8.94 2.16 14.72
C VAL A 62 -10.46 1.94 14.66
N ASP A 63 -11.18 2.99 14.33
CA ASP A 63 -12.63 2.98 14.13
C ASP A 63 -13.05 2.01 12.99
N PRO A 64 -13.98 1.07 13.23
CA PRO A 64 -14.53 0.20 12.19
C PRO A 64 -15.05 0.95 10.96
N ASP A 65 -15.67 2.12 11.13
CA ASP A 65 -16.24 2.89 10.02
C ASP A 65 -15.14 3.40 9.08
N TYR A 66 -13.99 3.78 9.65
CA TYR A 66 -12.80 4.14 8.87
C TYR A 66 -12.29 2.96 8.04
N LEU A 67 -12.25 1.76 8.62
CA LEU A 67 -11.80 0.54 7.92
C LEU A 67 -12.72 0.23 6.73
N LEU A 68 -14.03 0.27 6.93
CA LEU A 68 -15.02 0.05 5.88
C LEU A 68 -14.88 1.09 4.75
N GLN A 69 -14.70 2.37 5.10
CA GLN A 69 -14.47 3.42 4.13
C GLN A 69 -13.19 3.18 3.31
N GLN A 70 -12.10 2.80 3.96
CA GLN A 70 -10.81 2.57 3.31
C GLN A 70 -10.88 1.37 2.34
N ILE A 71 -11.60 0.30 2.71
CA ILE A 71 -11.86 -0.87 1.84
C ILE A 71 -12.65 -0.45 0.61
N ASN A 72 -13.72 0.33 0.78
CA ASN A 72 -14.53 0.83 -0.34
C ASN A 72 -13.70 1.70 -1.28
N ILE A 73 -12.87 2.60 -0.74
CA ILE A 73 -11.95 3.42 -1.55
C ILE A 73 -11.01 2.55 -2.39
N GLN A 74 -10.39 1.52 -1.81
CA GLN A 74 -9.54 0.62 -2.57
C GLN A 74 -10.30 -0.09 -3.70
N HIS A 75 -11.54 -0.48 -3.45
CA HIS A 75 -12.40 -1.08 -4.47
C HIS A 75 -12.66 -0.12 -5.63
N TYR A 76 -13.05 1.13 -5.33
CA TYR A 76 -13.27 2.15 -6.35
C TYR A 76 -12.00 2.51 -7.13
N ILE A 77 -10.84 2.55 -6.49
CA ILE A 77 -9.55 2.79 -7.17
C ILE A 77 -9.25 1.67 -8.18
N LYS A 78 -9.47 0.40 -7.79
CA LYS A 78 -9.27 -0.74 -8.70
C LYS A 78 -10.21 -0.68 -9.90
N ILE A 79 -11.49 -0.39 -9.67
CA ILE A 79 -12.47 -0.23 -10.76
C ILE A 79 -12.07 0.93 -11.67
N GLY A 80 -11.77 2.10 -11.11
CA GLY A 80 -11.37 3.28 -11.88
C GLY A 80 -10.13 3.03 -12.74
N SER A 81 -9.12 2.34 -12.19
CA SER A 81 -7.92 1.93 -12.93
C SER A 81 -8.26 1.02 -14.11
N PHE A 82 -9.15 0.04 -13.90
CA PHE A 82 -9.58 -0.86 -14.97
C PHE A 82 -10.33 -0.11 -16.10
N VAL A 83 -11.23 0.80 -15.73
CA VAL A 83 -11.96 1.64 -16.69
C VAL A 83 -11.01 2.53 -17.50
N LEU A 84 -10.00 3.13 -16.87
CA LEU A 84 -9.00 3.95 -17.56
C LEU A 84 -8.20 3.15 -18.60
N VAL A 85 -7.81 1.92 -18.28
CA VAL A 85 -7.10 1.03 -19.23
C VAL A 85 -7.99 0.73 -20.44
N ILE A 86 -9.27 0.42 -20.22
CA ILE A 86 -10.22 0.18 -21.32
C ILE A 86 -10.36 1.42 -22.21
N LEU A 87 -10.51 2.61 -21.62
CA LEU A 87 -10.60 3.86 -22.36
C LEU A 87 -9.35 4.10 -23.23
N MET A 88 -8.16 3.84 -22.70
CA MET A 88 -6.90 3.95 -23.46
C MET A 88 -6.88 2.99 -24.65
N ILE A 89 -7.35 1.74 -24.47
CA ILE A 89 -7.44 0.77 -25.57
C ILE A 89 -8.40 1.27 -26.66
N ILE A 90 -9.58 1.79 -26.29
CA ILE A 90 -10.55 2.32 -27.24
C ILE A 90 -9.96 3.49 -28.05
N LEU A 91 -9.22 4.40 -27.40
CA LEU A 91 -8.55 5.52 -28.08
C LEU A 91 -7.51 5.03 -29.09
N VAL A 92 -6.70 4.04 -28.74
CA VAL A 92 -5.71 3.44 -29.65
C VAL A 92 -6.40 2.79 -30.85
N LEU A 93 -7.47 2.03 -30.63
CA LEU A 93 -8.25 1.41 -31.70
C LEU A 93 -8.88 2.46 -32.63
N TYR A 94 -9.39 3.56 -32.09
CA TYR A 94 -9.95 4.66 -32.87
C TYR A 94 -8.88 5.35 -33.74
N GLN A 95 -7.67 5.55 -33.22
CA GLN A 95 -6.56 6.10 -34.00
C GLN A 95 -6.16 5.18 -35.15
N ILE A 96 -6.09 3.87 -34.91
CA ILE A 96 -5.80 2.87 -35.95
C ILE A 96 -6.88 2.91 -37.04
N TYR A 97 -8.16 2.93 -36.64
CA TYR A 97 -9.28 3.03 -37.59
C TYR A 97 -9.20 4.30 -38.44
N LEU A 98 -8.90 5.44 -37.83
CA LEU A 98 -8.75 6.70 -38.55
C LEU A 98 -7.59 6.66 -39.55
N LEU A 99 -6.46 6.08 -39.15
CA LEU A 99 -5.30 5.92 -40.03
C LEU A 99 -5.65 5.07 -41.26
N LEU A 100 -6.26 3.90 -41.05
CA LEU A 100 -6.72 3.03 -42.15
C LEU A 100 -7.73 3.70 -43.08
N LYS A 101 -8.60 4.58 -42.55
CA LYS A 101 -9.58 5.32 -43.35
C LYS A 101 -8.93 6.43 -44.19
N VAL A 102 -7.91 7.10 -43.66
CA VAL A 102 -7.25 8.26 -44.29
C VAL A 102 -6.25 7.87 -45.37
N THR A 103 -5.57 6.72 -45.24
CA THR A 103 -4.76 6.13 -46.32
C THR A 103 -5.53 5.01 -47.01
N PRO A 104 -6.38 5.31 -48.02
CA PRO A 104 -6.86 4.26 -48.91
C PRO A 104 -5.64 3.75 -49.70
N LEU A 105 -5.44 2.42 -49.69
CA LEU A 105 -4.44 1.75 -50.51
C LEU A 105 -4.76 1.91 -52.00
#